data_AF-A0A1G9XHX0-F1
#
_entry.id   AF-A0A1G9XHX0-F1
#
_cell.length_a   1.000
_cell.length_b   1.000
_cell.length_c   1.000
_cell.angle_alpha   90.00
_cell.angle_beta   90.00
_cell.angle_gamma   90.00
#
_symmetry.space_group_name_H-M   'P 1'
#
loop_
_entity.id
_entity.type
_entity.pdbx_description
1 polymer ?
#
loop_
_entity_poly.entity_id
_entity_poly.type
_entity_poly.pdbx_seq_one_letter_code
_entity_poly.pdbx_strand_id
1 'polypeptide(L)' 'MKRAFGAFFTILGTVIILFACVAFLNDGKPTLGWKISQWESLVPFLVGTVFLITGVSMISKG' A
#
# COMPACT_ATOMS: atom_id res chain seq x y z
N MET A 1 -22.33 -5.72 7.19
CA MET A 1 -21.13 -6.48 6.76
C MET A 1 -20.26 -5.75 5.72
N LYS A 2 -20.83 -4.96 4.78
CA LYS A 2 -20.07 -4.26 3.71
C LYS A 2 -19.00 -3.26 4.23
N ARG A 3 -19.29 -2.60 5.36
CA ARG A 3 -18.36 -1.65 6.02
C ARG A 3 -17.10 -2.31 6.59
N ALA A 4 -17.19 -3.57 7.03
CA ALA A 4 -16.04 -4.32 7.54
C ALA A 4 -15.07 -4.72 6.42
N PHE A 5 -15.60 -5.09 5.25
CA PHE A 5 -14.79 -5.35 4.05
C PHE A 5 -14.07 -4.08 3.57
N GLY A 6 -14.78 -2.94 3.53
CA GLY A 6 -14.14 -1.66 3.18
C GLY A 6 -13.04 -1.25 4.15
N ALA A 7 -13.26 -1.43 5.46
CA ALA A 7 -12.25 -1.16 6.48
C ALA A 7 -11.02 -2.08 6.33
N PHE A 8 -11.22 -3.36 6.03
CA PHE A 8 -10.13 -4.30 5.79
C PHE A 8 -9.27 -3.90 4.59
N PHE A 9 -9.90 -3.52 3.47
CA PHE A 9 -9.19 -3.02 2.29
C PHE A 9 -8.44 -1.71 2.58
N THR A 10 -9.02 -0.78 3.32
CA THR A 10 -8.34 0.48 3.69
C THR A 10 -7.13 0.23 4.58
N ILE A 11 -7.25 -0.65 5.59
CA ILE A 11 -6.15 -1.01 6.49
C ILE A 11 -5.02 -1.70 5.69
N LEU A 12 -5.37 -2.67 4.86
CA LEU A 12 -4.41 -3.43 4.07
C LEU A 12 -3.69 -2.54 3.04
N GLY A 13 -4.42 -1.63 2.37
CA GLY A 13 -3.83 -0.64 1.47
C GLY A 13 -2.89 0.33 2.19
N THR A 14 -3.25 0.77 3.40
CA THR A 14 -2.39 1.64 4.22
C THR A 14 -1.08 0.95 4.60
N VAL A 15 -1.13 -0.32 5.00
CA VAL A 15 0.08 -1.10 5.34
C VAL A 15 0.99 -1.26 4.13
N ILE A 16 0.43 -1.55 2.95
CA ILE A 16 1.21 -1.68 1.71
C ILE A 16 1.86 -0.34 1.32
N ILE A 17 1.13 0.77 1.41
CA ILE A 17 1.68 2.11 1.12
C ILE A 17 2.82 2.44 2.08
N LEU A 18 2.65 2.18 3.38
CA LEU A 18 3.70 2.41 4.37
C LEU A 18 4.95 1.58 4.05
N PHE A 19 4.77 0.31 3.66
CA PHE A 19 5.88 -0.54 3.26
C PHE A 19 6.58 -0.01 2.00
N ALA A 20 5.82 0.41 0.99
CA ALA A 20 6.37 1.02 -0.23
C ALA A 20 7.13 2.32 0.08
N CYS A 21 6.58 3.20 0.93
CA CYS A 21 7.25 4.41 1.38
C CYS A 21 8.56 4.11 2.11
N VAL A 22 8.59 3.07 2.96
CA VAL A 22 9.83 2.63 3.63
C VAL A 22 10.83 2.07 2.63
N ALA A 23 10.39 1.31 1.63
CA ALA A 23 11.25 0.83 0.54
C ALA A 23 11.83 1.98 -0.30
N PHE A 24 11.00 2.97 -0.62
CA PHE A 24 11.38 4.16 -1.41
C PHE A 24 12.30 5.11 -0.63
N LEU A 25 12.03 5.39 0.65
CA LEU A 25 12.87 6.26 1.49
C LEU A 25 14.24 5.63 1.80
N ASN A 26 14.36 4.31 1.65
CA ASN A 26 15.61 3.60 1.78
C ASN A 26 16.30 3.37 0.43
N ASP A 27 15.92 4.10 -0.63
CA ASP A 27 16.65 4.10 -1.90
C ASP A 27 18.17 4.25 -1.67
N GLY A 28 18.92 3.20 -2.01
CA GLY A 28 20.37 3.09 -1.81
C GLY A 28 20.83 2.30 -0.58
N LYS A 29 19.93 1.90 0.33
CA LYS A 29 20.20 1.03 1.50
C LYS A 29 19.33 -0.22 1.39
N PRO A 30 19.85 -1.43 1.68
CA PRO A 30 19.07 -2.65 1.56
C PRO A 30 17.87 -2.63 2.52
N THR A 31 16.66 -2.53 1.99
CA THR A 31 15.44 -2.80 2.76
C THR A 31 15.30 -4.31 2.91
N LEU A 32 15.32 -4.82 4.14
CA LEU A 32 15.24 -6.25 4.44
C LEU A 32 16.32 -7.10 3.73
N GLY A 33 17.49 -6.52 3.43
CA GLY A 33 18.59 -7.21 2.74
C GLY A 33 18.47 -7.27 1.21
N TRP A 34 17.41 -6.70 0.63
CA TRP A 34 17.15 -6.74 -0.82
C TRP A 34 17.32 -5.35 -1.42
N LYS A 35 18.07 -5.27 -2.53
CA LYS A 35 18.36 -4.02 -3.23
C LYS A 35 17.20 -3.71 -4.19
N ILE A 36 16.08 -3.25 -3.63
CA ILE A 36 14.89 -2.87 -4.37
C ILE A 36 15.17 -1.56 -5.11
N SER A 37 15.03 -1.56 -6.43
CA SER A 37 15.19 -0.35 -7.24
C SER A 37 13.92 0.51 -7.15
N GLN A 38 14.03 1.83 -7.40
CA GLN A 38 12.88 2.76 -7.42
C GLN A 38 11.67 2.22 -8.18
N TRP A 39 11.92 1.52 -9.29
CA TRP A 39 10.91 0.87 -10.12
C TRP A 39 10.15 -0.26 -9.42
N GLU A 40 10.83 -1.06 -8.60
CA GLU A 40 10.21 -2.15 -7.84
C GLU A 40 9.43 -1.63 -6.64
N SER A 41 9.83 -0.50 -6.04
CA SER A 41 9.09 0.17 -4.97
C SER A 41 7.83 0.92 -5.47
N LEU A 42 7.83 1.31 -6.74
CA LEU A 42 6.68 1.95 -7.37
C LEU A 42 5.46 1.01 -7.48
N VAL A 43 5.71 -0.29 -7.65
CA VAL A 43 4.68 -1.33 -7.77
C VAL A 43 3.83 -1.44 -6.49
N PRO A 44 4.39 -1.70 -5.29
CA PRO A 44 3.58 -1.76 -4.07
C PRO A 44 2.93 -0.41 -3.75
N PHE A 45 3.54 0.72 -4.11
CA PHE A 45 2.89 2.03 -3.95
C PHE A 45 1.59 2.16 -4.76
N LEU A 46 1.63 1.77 -6.04
CA LEU A 46 0.45 1.75 -6.93
C LEU A 46 -0.60 0.74 -6.46
N VAL A 47 -0.17 -0.47 -6.07
CA VAL A 47 -1.08 -1.49 -5.54
C VAL A 47 -1.76 -0.98 -4.26
N GLY A 48 -0.99 -0.42 -3.32
CA GLY A 48 -1.52 0.11 -2.06
C GLY A 48 -2.49 1.28 -2.26
N THR A 49 -2.21 2.19 -3.19
CA THR A 49 -3.12 3.30 -3.53
C THR A 49 -4.42 2.81 -4.16
N VAL A 50 -4.38 1.84 -5.09
CA VAL A 50 -5.59 1.24 -5.66
C VAL A 50 -6.41 0.55 -4.56
N PHE A 51 -5.76 -0.20 -3.67
CA PHE A 51 -6.42 -0.90 -2.56
C PHE A 51 -7.06 0.06 -1.55
N LEU A 52 -6.40 1.19 -1.28
CA LEU A 52 -6.91 2.24 -0.42
C LEU A 52 -8.11 2.95 -1.06
N ILE A 53 -8.02 3.31 -2.34
CA ILE A 53 -9.13 3.96 -3.08
C ILE A 53 -10.35 3.03 -3.14
N THR A 54 -10.15 1.74 -3.43
CA THR A 54 -11.24 0.76 -3.42
C THR A 54 -11.84 0.56 -2.03
N GLY A 55 -11.00 0.44 -0.99
CA GLY A 55 -11.45 0.34 0.40
C GLY A 55 -12.28 1.54 0.87
N VAL A 56 -11.78 2.76 0.64
CA VAL A 56 -12.47 4.01 0.99
C VAL A 56 -13.74 4.19 0.17
N SER A 57 -13.72 3.89 -1.13
CA SER A 57 -14.90 3.96 -2.00
C SER A 57 -16.01 3.01 -1.58
N MET A 58 -15.64 1.85 -1.04
CA MET A 58 -16.57 0.81 -0.59
C MET A 58 -17.14 1.11 0.81
N ILE A 59 -16.37 1.79 1.67
CA ILE A 59 -16.88 2.41 2.91
C ILE A 59 -17.84 3.57 2.60
N SER A 60 -17.49 4.41 1.62
CA SER A 60 -18.25 5.63 1.30
C SER A 60 -19.59 5.35 0.62
N LYS A 61 -19.72 4.20 -0.06
CA LYS A 61 -20.94 3.77 -0.75
C LYS A 61 -21.77 2.73 0.04
N GLY A 62 -21.38 2.43 1.29
CA GLY A 62 -21.93 1.32 2.08
C GLY A 62 -22.57 1.71 3.40
#